data_AF-A0A0C2FN64-F1
#
_entry.id   AF-A0A0C2FN64-F1
#
_cell.length_a   1.000
_cell.length_b   1.000
_cell.length_c   1.000
_cell.angle_alpha   90.00
_cell.angle_beta   90.00
_cell.angle_gamma   90.00
#
_symmetry.space_group_name_H-M   'P 1'
#
loop_
_entity.id
_entity.type
_entity.pdbx_description
1 polymer ?
#
loop_
_entity_poly.entity_id
_entity_poly.type
_entity_poly.pdbx_seq_one_letter_code
_entity_poly.pdbx_strand_id
1 'polypeptide(L)'
;MLQDAAEIAKNLDEKAATPGFQKPALFGIPVSIKENIKIKNMCSTLGYVQELYTPSKKNAVLVEQLLHHGATTNPFNPERVPGGSSGGEAALIATGGSLLGIGSDVGGSIRIPSTFCGIAGFKPSSVRFSHTFTTSSIPGRQLVTSNEGPIAKSITTCIEYLKVAWSDLFLYNVDPFVPPVTWQEEMFSSQKKLRI
;
A
#
# COMPACT_ATOMS: atom_id res chain seq x y z
N MET A 1 -17.12 7.00 -2.36
CA MET A 1 -15.83 6.29 -2.56
C MET A 1 -15.92 4.84 -2.21
N LEU A 2 -16.32 4.47 -0.99
CA LEU A 2 -16.93 3.16 -0.81
C LEU A 2 -18.12 3.06 -1.76
N GLN A 3 -18.91 4.13 -1.92
CA GLN A 3 -19.90 4.24 -2.99
C GLN A 3 -19.26 4.11 -4.37
N ASP A 4 -18.46 5.02 -4.93
CA ASP A 4 -17.99 4.80 -6.33
C ASP A 4 -17.09 3.58 -6.56
N ALA A 5 -16.26 3.12 -5.62
CA ALA A 5 -15.47 1.90 -5.76
C ALA A 5 -16.33 0.65 -5.60
N ALA A 6 -17.26 0.62 -4.63
CA ALA A 6 -18.24 -0.45 -4.53
C ALA A 6 -19.38 -0.30 -5.55
N GLU A 7 -19.56 0.84 -6.19
CA GLU A 7 -20.50 1.13 -7.27
C GLU A 7 -19.85 0.80 -8.59
N ILE A 8 -18.54 1.01 -8.75
CA ILE A 8 -17.74 0.41 -9.82
C ILE A 8 -17.78 -1.10 -9.65
N ALA A 9 -17.51 -1.64 -8.46
CA ALA A 9 -17.60 -3.08 -8.21
C ALA A 9 -19.02 -3.62 -8.42
N LYS A 10 -20.05 -2.94 -7.90
CA LYS A 10 -21.47 -3.30 -8.09
C LYS A 10 -21.90 -3.17 -9.55
N ASN A 11 -21.50 -2.12 -10.26
CA ASN A 11 -21.77 -1.96 -11.70
C ASN A 11 -21.04 -3.04 -12.51
N LEU A 12 -19.86 -3.45 -12.08
CA LEU A 12 -19.13 -4.57 -12.67
C LEU A 12 -19.86 -5.89 -12.38
N ASP A 13 -20.32 -6.13 -11.16
CA ASP A 13 -21.10 -7.30 -10.77
C ASP A 13 -22.44 -7.38 -11.52
N GLU A 14 -23.15 -6.26 -11.66
CA GLU A 14 -24.37 -6.13 -12.46
C GLU A 14 -24.11 -6.43 -13.94
N LYS A 15 -23.02 -5.90 -14.51
CA LYS A 15 -22.60 -6.24 -15.88
C LYS A 15 -22.25 -7.72 -16.02
N ALA A 16 -21.57 -8.30 -15.04
CA ALA A 16 -21.23 -9.73 -15.02
C ALA A 16 -22.42 -10.67 -14.86
N ALA A 17 -23.53 -10.18 -14.29
CA ALA A 17 -24.78 -10.93 -14.22
C ALA A 17 -25.50 -11.02 -15.58
N THR A 18 -25.11 -10.22 -16.57
CA THR A 18 -25.70 -10.25 -17.92
C THR A 18 -25.22 -11.48 -18.70
N PRO A 19 -26.13 -12.35 -19.21
CA PRO A 19 -25.73 -13.52 -19.99
C PRO A 19 -24.91 -13.14 -21.22
N GLY A 20 -23.73 -13.73 -21.37
CA GLY A 20 -22.81 -13.45 -22.48
C GLY A 20 -21.82 -12.29 -22.24
N PHE A 21 -21.84 -11.64 -21.07
CA PHE A 21 -20.82 -10.67 -20.71
C PHE A 21 -19.46 -11.35 -20.52
N GLN A 22 -18.47 -10.96 -21.33
CA GLN A 22 -17.11 -11.45 -21.21
C GLN A 22 -16.34 -10.56 -20.24
N LYS A 23 -15.95 -11.12 -19.09
CA LYS A 23 -15.18 -10.40 -18.08
C LYS A 23 -13.81 -10.00 -18.64
N PRO A 24 -13.45 -8.71 -18.63
CA PRO A 24 -12.12 -8.26 -19.04
C PRO A 24 -11.04 -8.74 -18.07
N ALA A 25 -9.77 -8.66 -18.49
CA ALA A 25 -8.65 -9.28 -17.80
C ALA A 25 -8.42 -8.83 -16.35
N LEU A 26 -8.82 -7.60 -15.97
CA LEU A 26 -8.68 -7.07 -14.60
C LEU A 26 -10.03 -6.89 -13.90
N PHE A 27 -11.07 -7.60 -14.34
CA PHE A 27 -12.42 -7.50 -13.78
C PHE A 27 -12.43 -7.79 -12.27
N GLY A 28 -12.86 -6.80 -11.48
CA GLY A 28 -12.99 -6.92 -10.02
C GLY A 28 -11.66 -6.88 -9.27
N ILE A 29 -10.54 -6.63 -9.95
CA ILE A 29 -9.22 -6.53 -9.31
C ILE A 29 -9.03 -5.10 -8.79
N PRO A 30 -8.84 -4.90 -7.47
CA PRO A 30 -8.51 -3.59 -6.95
C PRO A 30 -7.09 -3.19 -7.36
N VAL A 31 -6.94 -2.00 -7.96
CA VAL A 31 -5.65 -1.53 -8.48
C VAL A 31 -5.39 -0.14 -7.95
N SER A 32 -4.34 -0.01 -7.14
CA SER A 32 -3.91 1.32 -6.74
C SER A 32 -3.06 2.01 -7.78
N ILE A 33 -3.26 3.31 -7.85
CA ILE A 33 -2.53 4.18 -8.75
C ILE A 33 -1.71 5.14 -7.90
N LYS A 34 -0.39 5.14 -8.16
CA LYS A 34 0.54 6.05 -7.50
C LYS A 34 0.12 7.49 -7.80
N GLU A 35 0.18 8.34 -6.77
CA GLU A 35 -0.40 9.69 -6.76
C GLU A 35 0.02 10.60 -7.93
N ASN A 36 1.24 10.40 -8.44
CA ASN A 36 1.77 11.14 -9.58
C ASN A 36 1.05 10.87 -10.91
N ILE A 37 0.23 9.81 -10.99
CA ILE A 37 -0.54 9.45 -12.16
C ILE A 37 -1.92 10.12 -12.03
N LYS A 38 -2.21 11.05 -12.94
CA LYS A 38 -3.40 11.90 -12.87
C LYS A 38 -4.69 11.10 -13.00
N ILE A 39 -5.64 11.34 -12.11
CA ILE A 39 -7.02 10.84 -12.21
C ILE A 39 -7.95 12.05 -12.30
N LYS A 40 -8.93 11.99 -13.21
CA LYS A 40 -9.91 13.06 -13.45
C LYS A 40 -10.59 13.43 -12.12
N ASN A 41 -10.71 14.74 -11.90
CA ASN A 41 -11.26 15.36 -10.70
C ASN A 41 -10.41 15.16 -9.42
N MET A 42 -9.20 14.59 -9.52
CA MET A 42 -8.34 14.32 -8.37
C MET A 42 -7.05 15.15 -8.41
N CYS A 43 -6.58 15.59 -7.23
CA CYS A 43 -5.29 16.27 -7.10
C CYS A 43 -4.14 15.25 -7.13
N SER A 44 -3.13 15.55 -7.94
CA SER A 44 -1.82 14.87 -7.93
C SER A 44 -0.79 15.85 -7.35
N THR A 45 -0.65 15.83 -6.03
CA THR A 45 0.19 16.77 -5.27
C THR A 45 1.69 16.60 -5.47
N LEU A 46 2.16 15.39 -5.79
CA LEU A 46 3.56 14.99 -5.78
C LEU A 46 4.31 15.29 -4.46
N GLY A 47 3.58 15.59 -3.38
CA GLY A 47 4.14 16.09 -2.12
C GLY A 47 4.41 17.61 -2.08
N TYR A 48 4.00 18.38 -3.08
CA TYR A 48 4.14 19.84 -3.12
C TYR A 48 2.84 20.55 -2.73
N VAL A 49 2.93 21.50 -1.79
CA VAL A 49 1.78 22.31 -1.31
C VAL A 49 1.11 23.10 -2.43
N GLN A 50 1.88 23.54 -3.44
CA GLN A 50 1.38 24.30 -4.59
C GLN A 50 0.40 23.52 -5.47
N GLU A 51 0.44 22.19 -5.41
CA GLU A 51 -0.41 21.29 -6.19
C GLU A 51 -1.66 20.84 -5.39
N LEU A 52 -1.89 21.44 -4.22
CA LEU A 52 -3.15 21.29 -3.51
C LEU A 52 -4.25 22.07 -4.24
N TYR A 53 -5.46 21.51 -4.23
CA TYR A 53 -6.66 22.13 -4.81
C TYR A 53 -6.63 22.32 -6.34
N THR A 54 -5.69 21.65 -7.04
CA THR A 54 -5.59 21.62 -8.51
C THR A 54 -6.00 20.25 -9.09
N PRO A 55 -7.29 19.88 -9.08
CA PRO A 55 -7.72 18.59 -9.59
C PRO A 55 -7.45 18.44 -11.09
N SER A 56 -7.03 17.25 -11.53
CA SER A 56 -6.79 16.99 -12.94
C SER A 56 -8.09 17.00 -13.73
N LYS A 57 -8.09 17.60 -14.92
CA LYS A 57 -9.27 17.64 -15.81
C LYS A 57 -9.55 16.31 -16.53
N LYS A 58 -8.56 15.42 -16.58
CA LYS A 58 -8.62 14.16 -17.32
C LYS A 58 -7.86 13.07 -16.56
N ASN A 59 -8.26 11.83 -16.80
CA ASN A 59 -7.47 10.67 -16.43
C ASN A 59 -6.21 10.61 -17.28
N ALA A 60 -5.12 10.11 -16.71
CA ALA A 60 -3.98 9.64 -17.48
C ALA A 60 -4.43 8.46 -18.36
N VAL A 61 -3.80 8.30 -19.53
CA VAL A 61 -4.12 7.19 -20.46
C VAL A 61 -4.02 5.82 -19.77
N LEU A 62 -3.03 5.66 -18.88
CA LEU A 62 -2.88 4.46 -18.05
C LEU A 62 -4.10 4.20 -17.16
N VAL A 63 -4.71 5.23 -16.58
CA VAL A 63 -5.90 5.12 -15.73
C VAL A 63 -7.10 4.72 -16.57
N GLU A 64 -7.28 5.31 -17.76
CA GLU A 64 -8.34 4.91 -18.69
C GLU A 64 -8.21 3.44 -19.11
N GLN A 65 -6.98 2.98 -19.40
CA GLN A 65 -6.71 1.58 -19.71
C GLN A 65 -7.04 0.66 -18.53
N LEU A 66 -6.65 1.03 -17.31
CA LEU A 66 -6.94 0.27 -16.10
C LEU A 66 -8.46 0.18 -15.83
N LEU A 67 -9.18 1.29 -15.94
CA LEU A 67 -10.64 1.32 -15.80
C LEU A 67 -11.34 0.53 -16.90
N HIS A 68 -10.86 0.62 -18.14
CA HIS A 68 -11.33 -0.18 -19.27
C HIS A 68 -11.21 -1.68 -18.99
N HIS A 69 -10.18 -2.09 -18.25
CA HIS A 69 -9.99 -3.48 -17.84
C HIS A 69 -10.62 -3.85 -16.48
N GLY A 70 -11.15 -2.90 -15.69
CA GLY A 70 -11.92 -3.17 -14.46
C GLY A 70 -11.29 -2.78 -13.11
N ALA A 71 -10.30 -1.88 -13.09
CA ALA A 71 -9.59 -1.44 -11.87
C ALA A 71 -10.42 -0.59 -10.88
N THR A 72 -10.08 -0.66 -9.57
CA THR A 72 -10.78 0.03 -8.45
C THR A 72 -9.89 1.10 -7.74
N THR A 73 -10.46 2.21 -7.23
CA THR A 73 -9.77 3.39 -6.64
C THR A 73 -9.57 3.33 -5.11
N ASN A 74 -9.24 4.45 -4.42
CA ASN A 74 -9.16 4.50 -2.93
C ASN A 74 -10.53 4.14 -2.32
N PRO A 75 -10.60 3.70 -1.04
CA PRO A 75 -11.88 3.42 -0.38
C PRO A 75 -12.67 4.59 0.26
N PHE A 76 -12.15 5.79 0.55
CA PHE A 76 -12.85 6.79 1.41
C PHE A 76 -13.60 8.00 0.73
N ASN A 77 -12.98 8.72 -0.22
CA ASN A 77 -13.42 9.74 -1.24
C ASN A 77 -12.96 9.51 -2.76
N PRO A 78 -13.76 8.99 -3.72
CA PRO A 78 -13.29 8.33 -4.97
C PRO A 78 -12.56 9.22 -5.95
N GLU A 79 -12.64 10.52 -5.69
CA GLU A 79 -11.87 11.59 -6.29
C GLU A 79 -10.47 11.75 -5.65
N ARG A 80 -9.98 10.75 -4.89
CA ARG A 80 -8.65 10.73 -4.28
C ARG A 80 -7.95 9.41 -4.52
N VAL A 81 -6.63 9.47 -4.60
CA VAL A 81 -5.79 8.31 -4.87
C VAL A 81 -5.60 7.54 -3.57
N PRO A 82 -5.32 6.23 -3.62
CA PRO A 82 -5.03 5.44 -2.42
C PRO A 82 -3.67 5.77 -1.81
N GLY A 83 -2.90 6.67 -2.43
CA GLY A 83 -1.48 6.83 -2.18
C GLY A 83 -0.69 5.74 -2.89
N GLY A 84 0.61 5.67 -2.63
CA GLY A 84 1.44 4.61 -3.21
C GLY A 84 2.91 4.73 -2.86
N SER A 85 3.75 3.81 -3.34
CA SER A 85 3.43 2.77 -4.34
C SER A 85 2.59 1.59 -3.85
N SER A 86 2.52 1.29 -2.55
CA SER A 86 1.74 0.16 -2.01
C SER A 86 0.25 0.50 -1.78
N GLY A 87 -0.37 1.26 -2.69
CA GLY A 87 -1.75 1.68 -2.51
C GLY A 87 -2.76 0.53 -2.61
N GLY A 88 -2.40 -0.57 -3.28
CA GLY A 88 -3.33 -1.64 -3.66
C GLY A 88 -3.60 -2.50 -2.45
N GLU A 89 -2.52 -2.85 -1.77
CA GLU A 89 -2.51 -3.37 -0.40
C GLU A 89 -3.36 -2.49 0.50
N ALA A 90 -3.11 -1.17 0.52
CA ALA A 90 -3.85 -0.28 1.41
C ALA A 90 -5.35 -0.20 1.09
N ALA A 91 -5.73 -0.12 -0.18
CA ALA A 91 -7.14 -0.09 -0.59
C ALA A 91 -7.85 -1.42 -0.29
N LEU A 92 -7.19 -2.56 -0.56
CA LEU A 92 -7.72 -3.89 -0.28
C LEU A 92 -7.89 -4.11 1.24
N ILE A 93 -6.91 -3.73 2.04
CA ILE A 93 -6.98 -3.85 3.49
C ILE A 93 -8.05 -2.91 4.05
N ALA A 94 -8.11 -1.66 3.61
CA ALA A 94 -9.08 -0.69 4.12
C ALA A 94 -10.53 -1.11 3.82
N THR A 95 -10.80 -1.69 2.64
CA THR A 95 -12.11 -2.26 2.30
C THR A 95 -12.42 -3.57 3.03
N GLY A 96 -11.43 -4.19 3.71
CA GLY A 96 -11.59 -5.47 4.40
C GLY A 96 -11.42 -6.70 3.50
N GLY A 97 -10.89 -6.54 2.29
CA GLY A 97 -10.55 -7.64 1.41
C GLY A 97 -9.26 -8.38 1.79
N SER A 98 -8.43 -7.81 2.67
CA SER A 98 -7.29 -8.50 3.29
C SER A 98 -7.08 -8.05 4.74
N LEU A 99 -6.57 -8.94 5.59
CA LEU A 99 -6.24 -8.66 7.00
C LEU A 99 -4.87 -8.00 7.16
N LEU A 100 -3.91 -8.36 6.31
CA LEU A 100 -2.50 -7.98 6.37
C LEU A 100 -1.94 -7.93 4.95
N GLY A 101 -1.06 -6.97 4.69
CA GLY A 101 -0.32 -6.84 3.44
C GLY A 101 1.13 -6.46 3.69
N ILE A 102 2.00 -6.71 2.71
CA ILE A 102 3.42 -6.35 2.76
C ILE A 102 3.69 -5.30 1.67
N GLY A 103 4.08 -4.10 2.12
CA GLY A 103 4.49 -3.03 1.22
C GLY A 103 6.01 -2.85 1.20
N SER A 104 6.48 -1.94 0.35
CA SER A 104 7.86 -1.48 0.33
C SER A 104 7.90 0.04 0.46
N ASP A 105 8.91 0.59 1.14
CA ASP A 105 9.01 2.01 1.45
C ASP A 105 10.46 2.49 1.40
N VAL A 106 10.77 3.21 0.33
CA VAL A 106 12.03 3.99 0.19
C VAL A 106 11.84 5.46 0.54
N GLY A 107 10.65 6.00 0.26
CA GLY A 107 10.35 7.43 0.37
C GLY A 107 8.94 7.72 0.88
N GLY A 108 8.25 6.72 1.43
CA GLY A 108 6.89 6.84 1.97
C GLY A 108 5.91 5.79 1.46
N SER A 109 6.35 4.84 0.64
CA SER A 109 5.44 3.96 -0.10
C SER A 109 4.61 2.97 0.75
N ILE A 110 4.89 2.81 2.05
CA ILE A 110 4.01 2.16 3.03
C ILE A 110 3.18 3.23 3.79
N ARG A 111 3.85 4.27 4.26
CA ARG A 111 3.26 5.29 5.15
C ARG A 111 2.23 6.17 4.46
N ILE A 112 2.49 6.61 3.24
CA ILE A 112 1.61 7.45 2.41
C ILE A 112 0.29 6.73 2.15
N PRO A 113 0.26 5.52 1.55
CA PRO A 113 -1.01 4.86 1.28
C PRO A 113 -1.75 4.44 2.55
N SER A 114 -1.05 4.08 3.62
CA SER A 114 -1.68 3.81 4.92
C SER A 114 -2.40 5.04 5.47
N THR A 115 -1.75 6.21 5.37
CA THR A 115 -2.36 7.49 5.76
C THR A 115 -3.57 7.83 4.88
N PHE A 116 -3.45 7.68 3.56
CA PHE A 116 -4.50 8.05 2.61
C PHE A 116 -5.71 7.11 2.66
N CYS A 117 -5.50 5.86 3.07
CA CYS A 117 -6.54 4.86 3.26
C CYS A 117 -6.89 4.65 4.74
N GLY A 118 -6.53 5.55 5.67
CA GLY A 118 -6.98 5.49 7.06
C GLY A 118 -6.69 4.17 7.79
N ILE A 119 -5.55 3.53 7.48
CA ILE A 119 -5.10 2.27 8.08
C ILE A 119 -3.67 2.42 8.64
N ALA A 120 -3.19 1.40 9.34
CA ALA A 120 -1.84 1.38 9.88
C ALA A 120 -0.83 0.83 8.86
N GLY A 121 0.35 1.44 8.83
CA GLY A 121 1.51 0.93 8.09
C GLY A 121 2.78 1.21 8.87
N PHE A 122 3.66 0.22 8.95
CA PHE A 122 4.92 0.34 9.67
C PHE A 122 6.09 0.13 8.72
N LYS A 123 6.99 1.12 8.66
CA LYS A 123 8.27 1.00 7.96
C LYS A 123 9.37 0.71 8.99
N PRO A 124 9.93 -0.50 9.03
CA PRO A 124 11.08 -0.82 9.88
C PRO A 124 12.33 0.00 9.56
N SER A 125 13.32 -0.11 10.45
CA SER A 125 14.70 0.28 10.13
C SER A 125 15.20 -0.49 8.91
N SER A 126 16.14 0.12 8.18
CA SER A 126 16.74 -0.51 7.02
C SER A 126 17.33 -1.88 7.36
N VAL A 127 17.31 -2.79 6.38
CA VAL A 127 17.84 -4.17 6.46
C VAL A 127 17.23 -5.06 7.56
N ARG A 128 16.09 -4.67 8.17
CA ARG A 128 15.35 -5.53 9.12
C ARG A 128 14.58 -6.67 8.44
N PHE A 129 14.35 -6.55 7.14
CA PHE A 129 13.89 -7.65 6.29
C PHE A 129 14.97 -7.93 5.24
N SER A 130 14.99 -9.17 4.75
CA SER A 130 15.88 -9.55 3.66
C SER A 130 15.44 -8.89 2.36
N HIS A 131 16.41 -8.37 1.62
CA HIS A 131 16.21 -7.88 0.25
C HIS A 131 16.60 -8.93 -0.80
N THR A 132 17.01 -10.13 -0.37
CA THR A 132 17.39 -11.21 -1.27
C THR A 132 16.19 -11.60 -2.12
N PHE A 133 16.38 -11.66 -3.45
CA PHE A 133 15.32 -11.86 -4.45
C PHE A 133 14.20 -10.79 -4.48
N THR A 134 14.42 -9.62 -3.89
CA THR A 134 13.52 -8.46 -4.07
C THR A 134 13.97 -7.62 -5.27
N THR A 135 13.02 -6.94 -5.91
CA THR A 135 13.32 -6.02 -7.02
C THR A 135 13.23 -4.57 -6.54
N SER A 136 14.21 -3.77 -6.94
CA SER A 136 14.23 -2.32 -6.71
C SER A 136 14.15 -1.60 -8.06
N SER A 137 13.55 -0.41 -8.06
CA SER A 137 13.50 0.45 -9.25
C SER A 137 14.89 0.87 -9.76
N ILE A 138 15.89 0.91 -8.86
CA ILE A 138 17.27 1.27 -9.19
C ILE A 138 18.21 0.33 -8.41
N PRO A 139 18.91 -0.61 -9.09
CA PRO A 139 19.92 -1.45 -8.46
C PRO A 139 21.11 -0.63 -7.93
N GLY A 140 21.74 -1.09 -6.84
CA GLY A 140 23.01 -0.53 -6.34
C GLY A 140 22.92 0.72 -5.45
N ARG A 141 21.72 1.15 -5.04
CA ARG A 141 21.55 2.35 -4.19
C ARG A 141 21.68 2.02 -2.70
N GLN A 142 22.90 2.10 -2.15
CA GLN A 142 23.16 1.73 -0.76
C GLN A 142 22.70 2.78 0.28
N LEU A 143 22.64 4.06 -0.08
CA LEU A 143 22.40 5.15 0.89
C LEU A 143 20.91 5.34 1.27
N VAL A 144 19.99 5.06 0.35
CA VAL A 144 18.55 5.22 0.55
C VAL A 144 17.88 3.94 0.10
N THR A 145 17.75 2.99 1.03
CA THR A 145 17.23 1.66 0.77
C THR A 145 15.72 1.63 0.86
N SER A 146 15.09 0.85 -0.03
CA SER A 146 13.69 0.44 0.14
C SER A 146 13.59 -0.48 1.35
N ASN A 147 12.53 -0.39 2.15
CA ASN A 147 12.32 -1.28 3.29
C ASN A 147 10.92 -1.88 3.23
N GLU A 148 10.83 -3.19 3.39
CA GLU A 148 9.58 -3.92 3.45
C GLU A 148 8.94 -3.76 4.82
N GLY A 149 7.62 -3.78 4.88
CA GLY A 149 6.92 -3.65 6.14
C GLY A 149 5.42 -3.92 6.04
N PRO A 150 4.77 -4.21 7.18
CA PRO A 150 3.37 -4.57 7.21
C PRO A 150 2.45 -3.35 7.06
N ILE A 151 1.32 -3.59 6.38
CA ILE A 151 0.15 -2.73 6.31
C ILE A 151 -1.03 -3.53 6.85
N ALA A 152 -1.85 -2.94 7.72
CA ALA A 152 -3.04 -3.58 8.29
C ALA A 152 -4.05 -2.54 8.77
N LYS A 153 -5.30 -2.94 9.03
CA LYS A 153 -6.33 -2.02 9.57
C LYS A 153 -5.96 -1.41 10.93
N SER A 154 -5.20 -2.14 11.75
CA SER A 154 -4.77 -1.70 13.08
C SER A 154 -3.26 -1.86 13.21
N ILE A 155 -2.63 -0.95 13.97
CA ILE A 155 -1.22 -1.05 14.32
C ILE A 155 -0.93 -2.32 15.13
N THR A 156 -1.90 -2.82 15.90
CA THR A 156 -1.78 -4.08 16.65
C THR A 156 -1.51 -5.25 15.70
N THR A 157 -2.22 -5.35 14.57
CA THR A 157 -2.00 -6.42 13.59
C THR A 157 -0.61 -6.34 12.97
N CYS A 158 -0.12 -5.13 12.68
CA CYS A 158 1.27 -4.95 12.23
C CYS A 158 2.27 -5.44 13.30
N ILE A 159 2.03 -5.13 14.57
CA ILE A 159 2.87 -5.57 15.69
C ILE A 159 2.88 -7.09 15.81
N GLU A 160 1.72 -7.74 15.79
CA GLU A 160 1.63 -9.22 15.87
C GLU A 160 2.38 -9.88 14.71
N TYR A 161 2.28 -9.34 13.49
CA TYR A 161 3.08 -9.84 12.37
C TYR A 161 4.58 -9.68 12.63
N LEU A 162 5.04 -8.52 13.13
CA LEU A 162 6.46 -8.28 13.38
C LEU A 162 7.02 -9.15 14.52
N LYS A 163 6.21 -9.46 15.53
CA LYS A 163 6.56 -10.42 16.60
C LYS A 163 6.88 -11.79 16.03
N VAL A 164 6.05 -12.26 15.10
CA VAL A 164 6.25 -13.55 14.42
C VAL A 164 7.40 -13.48 13.41
N ALA A 165 7.44 -12.44 12.57
CA ALA A 165 8.47 -12.30 11.53
C ALA A 165 9.89 -12.17 12.09
N TRP A 166 10.03 -11.67 13.32
CA TRP A 166 11.32 -11.54 14.02
C TRP A 166 11.40 -12.46 15.26
N SER A 167 10.65 -13.56 15.32
CA SER A 167 10.70 -14.47 16.47
C SER A 167 11.99 -15.29 16.55
N ASP A 168 12.67 -15.48 15.41
CA ASP A 168 13.88 -16.27 15.28
C ASP A 168 14.90 -15.61 14.33
N LEU A 169 16.00 -16.31 14.06
CA LEU A 169 17.09 -15.86 13.20
C LEU A 169 16.98 -16.37 11.76
N PHE A 170 15.80 -16.84 11.31
CA PHE A 170 15.60 -17.36 9.96
C PHE A 170 16.11 -16.37 8.89
N LEU A 171 15.73 -15.09 9.00
CA LEU A 171 16.14 -14.06 8.04
C LEU A 171 17.66 -13.91 7.97
N TYR A 172 18.35 -13.91 9.10
CA TYR A 172 19.81 -13.83 9.16
C TYR A 172 20.49 -15.08 8.58
N ASN A 173 19.95 -16.26 8.88
CA ASN A 173 20.50 -17.53 8.40
C ASN A 173 20.41 -17.67 6.88
N VAL A 174 19.41 -17.05 6.25
CA VAL A 174 19.22 -17.04 4.79
C VAL A 174 19.92 -15.84 4.13
N ASP A 175 19.93 -14.68 4.78
CA ASP A 175 20.54 -13.45 4.29
C ASP A 175 21.45 -12.83 5.37
N PRO A 176 22.78 -13.04 5.30
CA PRO A 176 23.71 -12.59 6.33
C PRO A 176 23.85 -11.07 6.42
N PHE A 177 23.26 -10.30 5.48
CA PHE A 177 23.20 -8.84 5.56
C PHE A 177 22.06 -8.33 6.45
N VAL A 178 21.10 -9.18 6.82
CA VAL A 178 20.08 -8.86 7.82
C VAL A 178 20.71 -8.92 9.21
N PRO A 179 20.59 -7.90 10.08
CA PRO A 179 21.14 -7.98 11.42
C PRO A 179 20.48 -9.11 12.23
N PRO A 180 21.26 -9.93 12.98
CA PRO A 180 20.75 -11.06 13.77
C PRO A 180 20.06 -10.57 15.06
N VAL A 181 18.95 -9.86 14.92
CA VAL A 181 18.24 -9.22 16.03
C VAL A 181 16.77 -9.63 15.98
N THR A 182 16.37 -10.43 16.96
CA THR A 182 14.97 -10.86 17.14
C THR A 182 14.10 -9.76 17.74
N TRP A 183 12.80 -10.04 17.83
CA TRP A 183 11.84 -9.21 18.54
C TRP A 183 12.20 -9.11 20.03
N GLN A 184 12.16 -7.89 20.58
CA GLN A 184 12.50 -7.62 21.98
C GLN A 184 11.24 -7.25 22.77
N GLU A 185 10.56 -8.26 23.33
CA GLU A 185 9.29 -8.06 24.06
C GLU A 185 9.45 -7.16 25.29
N GLU A 186 10.57 -7.26 26.01
CA GLU A 186 10.87 -6.41 27.17
C GLU A 186 10.98 -4.93 26.78
N MET A 187 11.59 -4.63 25.63
CA MET A 187 11.68 -3.25 25.12
C MET A 187 10.32 -2.72 24.68
N PHE A 188 9.52 -3.56 24.01
CA PHE A 188 8.19 -3.18 23.52
C PHE A 188 7.18 -2.95 24.65
N SER A 189 7.18 -3.82 25.67
CA SER A 189 6.26 -3.76 26.81
C SER A 189 6.68 -2.79 27.92
N SER A 190 7.88 -2.19 27.80
CA SER A 190 8.42 -1.25 28.77
C SER A 190 7.51 -0.04 28.98
N GLN A 191 7.11 0.20 30.23
CA GLN A 191 6.34 1.38 30.65
C GLN A 191 7.21 2.58 31.03
N LYS A 192 8.50 2.56 30.69
CA LYS A 192 9.40 3.69 30.94
C LYS A 192 8.88 4.95 30.25
N LYS A 193 8.93 6.08 30.94
CA LYS A 193 8.53 7.38 30.40
C LYS A 193 9.37 7.72 29.17
N LEU A 194 8.71 7.96 28.04
CA LEU A 194 9.37 8.33 26.79
C LEU A 194 9.57 9.84 26.70
N ARG A 195 10.65 10.26 26.04
CA ARG A 195 10.83 11.62 25.55
C ARG A 195 10.31 11.66 24.11
N ILE A 196 9.21 12.36 23.89
CA ILE A 196 8.56 12.54 22.59
C ILE A 196 8.89 13.95 22.09
#